data_AF-A0AAW6BTY7-F1
#
_entry.id   AF-A0AAW6BTY7-F1
#
_cell.length_a   1.000
_cell.length_b   1.000
_cell.length_c   1.000
_cell.angle_alpha   90.00
_cell.angle_beta   90.00
_cell.angle_gamma   90.00
#
_symmetry.space_group_name_H-M   'P 1'
#
loop_
_entity.id
_entity.type
_entity.pdbx_description
1 polymer ?
#
loop_
_entity_poly.entity_id
_entity_poly.type
_entity_poly.pdbx_seq_one_letter_code
_entity_poly.pdbx_strand_id
1 'polypeptide(L)'
;MNKQLYRIIFNQSRQMWMVVAEIARAGRGRTGRRYRCPSSPQHRCRLTALRFGLLLAFGGISLTAQAAIVADGQAPGRQQPTIIRSANGTPQVNIQTPGADGVSHNTYRQFDVDKQGVILNNSHQATQTQLGGMVAGNPWLAKGDASVILNEVNSHDRSHLNGWIEVAGQKAEVIIANPAGITCNGCGFINAHRTTLTTGQALMERGRLKGFDVNQGEVRIDGHGMDSTQQSYTDIIARSVAINAKLHAQDLKVTAGRNRVDAAHQNIEKKSADTAAQPVFMLDVAALGGMYAHKIMLEGTEAGVGVHNAGNIGAAVGEVHITADGRIENRGAISARDALQLTSTAKIDNQGKLLSQSTVTLQSGEQLNNSGRVEARGNITARAGTIQSSNGSVWAAGLDDNGNTTRPGSLTLTAQHVQAKGKNLAADTLAVHSQQIDLSDSQTAASQIQLTASQAGISTARATVNADRLTAKTPGQFNNDGGQLVAREIHLTTPDLSNHQGKINQTGTGELALHTRTLNNREG
;
A
#
# COMPACT_ATOMS: atom_id res chain seq x y z
N MET A 1 -8.72 55.41 6.52
CA MET A 1 -9.58 55.20 5.33
C MET A 1 -9.34 53.81 4.78
N ASN A 2 -10.12 52.81 5.22
CA ASN A 2 -10.06 51.44 4.70
C ASN A 2 -10.75 51.40 3.33
N LYS A 3 -10.00 51.11 2.26
CA LYS A 3 -10.49 51.08 0.86
C LYS A 3 -10.25 49.73 0.18
N GLN A 4 -10.53 48.61 0.86
CA GLN A 4 -10.57 47.29 0.21
C GLN A 4 -11.63 46.38 0.85
N LEU A 5 -12.90 46.75 0.69
CA LEU A 5 -14.00 45.86 1.05
C LEU A 5 -14.31 44.94 -0.13
N TYR A 6 -14.23 43.64 0.13
CA TYR A 6 -14.59 42.57 -0.80
C TYR A 6 -15.85 41.87 -0.29
N ARG A 7 -16.65 41.33 -1.22
CA ARG A 7 -17.83 40.52 -0.92
C ARG A 7 -17.78 39.20 -1.66
N ILE A 8 -18.46 38.20 -1.12
CA ILE A 8 -18.57 36.87 -1.72
C ILE A 8 -19.87 36.82 -2.54
N ILE A 9 -19.77 36.44 -3.82
CA ILE A 9 -20.94 36.25 -4.71
C ILE A 9 -20.90 34.86 -5.36
N PHE A 10 -22.07 34.25 -5.55
CA PHE A 10 -22.15 32.96 -6.24
C PHE A 10 -22.10 33.16 -7.77
N ASN A 11 -21.14 32.52 -8.44
CA ASN A 11 -21.04 32.57 -9.90
C ASN A 11 -21.75 31.37 -10.52
N GLN A 12 -22.93 31.59 -11.12
CA GLN A 12 -23.72 30.54 -11.78
C GLN A 12 -23.01 29.86 -12.96
N SER A 13 -22.14 30.56 -13.69
CA SER A 13 -21.41 29.95 -14.82
C SER A 13 -20.33 28.96 -14.36
N ARG A 14 -19.81 29.15 -13.15
CA ARG A 14 -18.74 28.33 -12.55
C ARG A 14 -19.22 27.44 -11.40
N GLN A 15 -20.48 27.54 -11.00
CA GLN A 15 -21.08 26.78 -9.89
C GLN A 15 -20.30 26.87 -8.57
N MET A 16 -19.73 28.05 -8.25
CA MET A 16 -18.96 28.26 -7.02
C MET A 16 -19.02 29.71 -6.50
N TRP A 17 -18.70 29.90 -5.22
CA TRP A 17 -18.58 31.22 -4.59
C TRP A 17 -17.25 31.89 -4.93
N MET A 18 -17.28 33.17 -5.30
CA MET A 18 -16.09 33.95 -5.65
C MET A 18 -16.06 35.27 -4.88
N VAL A 19 -14.85 35.67 -4.46
CA VAL A 19 -14.59 36.98 -3.84
C VAL A 19 -14.49 38.05 -4.93
N VAL A 20 -15.24 39.13 -4.80
CA VAL A 20 -15.22 40.28 -5.72
C VAL A 20 -15.13 41.60 -4.95
N ALA A 21 -14.55 42.63 -5.54
CA ALA A 21 -14.55 43.98 -4.96
C ALA A 21 -15.99 44.49 -4.79
N GLU A 22 -16.28 45.24 -3.72
CA GLU A 22 -17.62 45.77 -3.44
C GLU A 22 -18.22 46.62 -4.59
N ILE A 23 -17.35 47.25 -5.38
CA ILE A 23 -17.72 48.08 -6.55
C ILE A 23 -18.17 47.25 -7.76
N ALA A 24 -18.00 45.93 -7.75
CA ALA A 24 -18.47 45.05 -8.81
C ALA A 24 -20.00 44.99 -8.79
N ARG A 25 -20.66 45.76 -9.65
CA ARG A 25 -22.13 45.73 -9.79
C ARG A 25 -22.59 44.36 -10.31
N ALA A 26 -23.73 43.88 -9.82
CA ALA A 26 -24.39 42.69 -10.34
C ALA A 26 -24.83 42.96 -11.79
N GLY A 27 -23.95 42.65 -12.74
CA GLY A 27 -24.30 42.65 -14.15
C GLY A 27 -25.20 41.45 -14.40
N ARG A 28 -26.45 41.69 -14.83
CA ARG A 28 -27.20 40.69 -15.59
C ARG A 28 -26.45 40.52 -16.91
N GLY A 29 -25.43 39.67 -16.91
CA GLY A 29 -24.89 39.12 -18.15
C GLY A 29 -26.09 38.59 -18.91
N ARG A 30 -26.40 39.21 -20.06
CA ARG A 30 -27.42 38.71 -20.97
C ARG A 30 -27.11 37.24 -21.12
N THR A 31 -28.08 36.44 -20.70
CA THR A 31 -28.13 35.00 -20.89
C THR A 31 -27.48 34.71 -22.23
N GLY A 32 -26.33 34.02 -22.19
CA GLY A 32 -25.80 33.37 -23.38
C GLY A 32 -26.99 32.69 -24.03
N ARG A 33 -27.21 33.01 -25.31
CA ARG A 33 -28.35 32.54 -26.11
C ARG A 33 -28.81 31.21 -25.56
N ARG A 34 -30.05 31.15 -25.06
CA ARG A 34 -30.76 29.88 -25.05
C ARG A 34 -30.58 29.37 -26.47
N TYR A 35 -29.76 28.34 -26.65
CA TYR A 35 -29.94 27.46 -27.78
C TYR A 35 -31.33 26.88 -27.56
N ARG A 36 -32.33 27.59 -28.08
CA ARG A 36 -33.52 26.94 -28.58
C ARG A 36 -32.93 25.98 -29.59
N CYS A 37 -32.77 24.72 -29.22
CA CYS A 37 -32.72 23.68 -30.23
C CYS A 37 -33.92 23.99 -31.11
N PRO A 38 -33.73 24.28 -32.42
CA PRO A 38 -34.86 24.10 -33.30
C PRO A 38 -35.29 22.66 -33.02
N SER A 39 -36.58 22.47 -32.73
CA SER A 39 -37.17 21.16 -32.94
C SER A 39 -36.74 20.78 -34.35
N SER A 40 -35.79 19.87 -34.47
CA SER A 40 -35.43 19.29 -35.74
C SER A 40 -36.75 18.84 -36.35
N PRO A 41 -37.04 19.15 -37.63
CA PRO A 41 -38.07 18.40 -38.30
C PRO A 41 -37.73 16.94 -38.05
N GLN A 42 -38.64 16.18 -37.44
CA GLN A 42 -38.47 14.74 -37.34
C GLN A 42 -38.53 14.20 -38.76
N HIS A 43 -37.41 14.27 -39.47
CA HIS A 43 -37.18 13.49 -40.66
C HIS A 43 -37.08 12.06 -40.15
N ARG A 44 -38.20 11.34 -40.24
CA ARG A 44 -38.22 9.88 -40.14
C ARG A 44 -37.47 9.35 -41.36
N CYS A 45 -36.15 9.36 -41.29
CA CYS A 45 -35.31 8.79 -42.32
C CYS A 45 -35.29 7.27 -42.10
N ARG A 46 -35.98 6.52 -42.97
CA ARG A 46 -35.83 5.07 -42.99
C ARG A 46 -34.42 4.74 -43.48
N LEU A 47 -33.57 4.27 -42.57
CA LEU A 47 -32.30 3.66 -42.92
C LEU A 47 -32.58 2.31 -43.58
N THR A 48 -32.39 2.22 -44.89
CA THR A 48 -32.37 0.95 -45.61
C THR A 48 -31.19 0.11 -45.12
N ALA A 49 -31.34 -1.22 -45.09
CA ALA A 49 -30.30 -2.15 -44.62
C ALA A 49 -28.90 -1.87 -45.22
N LEU A 50 -28.85 -1.49 -46.51
CA LEU A 50 -27.63 -1.11 -47.21
C LEU A 50 -26.89 0.09 -46.58
N ARG A 51 -27.63 1.13 -46.17
CA ARG A 51 -27.07 2.36 -45.59
C ARG A 51 -26.61 2.14 -44.15
N PHE A 52 -27.31 1.28 -43.42
CA PHE A 52 -26.89 0.84 -42.10
C PHE A 52 -25.61 -0.01 -42.17
N GLY A 53 -25.52 -0.93 -43.14
CA GLY A 53 -24.30 -1.70 -43.40
C GLY A 53 -23.10 -0.84 -43.79
N LEU A 54 -23.30 0.19 -44.63
CA LEU A 54 -22.27 1.17 -44.97
C LEU A 54 -21.80 2.01 -43.78
N LEU A 55 -22.72 2.42 -42.89
CA LEU A 55 -22.37 3.15 -41.66
C LEU A 55 -21.57 2.30 -40.67
N LEU A 56 -21.83 0.99 -40.58
CA LEU A 56 -21.01 0.05 -39.80
C LEU A 56 -19.63 -0.13 -40.44
N ALA A 57 -19.55 -0.31 -41.77
CA ALA A 57 -18.29 -0.53 -42.48
C ALA A 57 -17.34 0.69 -42.46
N PHE A 58 -17.88 1.91 -42.41
CA PHE A 58 -17.11 3.15 -42.32
C PHE A 58 -16.96 3.68 -40.87
N GLY A 59 -17.34 2.90 -39.85
CA GLY A 59 -17.17 3.28 -38.45
C GLY A 59 -18.05 4.46 -37.97
N GLY A 60 -19.09 4.82 -38.73
CA GLY A 60 -20.04 5.89 -38.38
C GLY A 60 -21.02 5.53 -37.27
N ILE A 61 -20.99 4.27 -36.79
CA ILE A 61 -21.73 3.79 -35.62
C ILE A 61 -20.71 3.18 -34.66
N SER A 62 -20.39 3.89 -33.58
CA SER A 62 -19.68 3.33 -32.45
C SER A 62 -20.69 2.65 -31.53
N LEU A 63 -20.70 1.31 -31.48
CA LEU A 63 -21.35 0.59 -30.40
C LEU A 63 -20.53 0.86 -29.14
N THR A 64 -21.13 1.50 -28.13
CA THR A 64 -20.49 1.61 -26.81
C THR A 64 -20.20 0.20 -26.31
N ALA A 65 -18.93 -0.12 -26.04
CA ALA A 65 -18.56 -1.38 -25.42
C ALA A 65 -19.32 -1.53 -24.10
N GLN A 66 -20.28 -2.47 -24.07
CA GLN A 66 -20.97 -2.83 -22.84
C GLN A 66 -20.08 -3.81 -22.08
N ALA A 67 -20.01 -3.67 -20.76
CA ALA A 67 -19.42 -4.70 -19.91
C ALA A 67 -20.11 -6.03 -20.23
N ALA A 68 -19.31 -7.02 -20.60
CA ALA A 68 -19.81 -8.32 -21.01
C ALA A 68 -19.00 -9.45 -20.36
N ILE A 69 -19.70 -10.54 -20.05
CA ILE A 69 -19.08 -11.81 -19.67
C ILE A 69 -19.31 -12.76 -20.83
N VAL A 70 -18.21 -13.19 -21.45
CA VAL A 70 -18.23 -13.96 -22.69
C VAL A 70 -17.33 -15.16 -22.53
N ALA A 71 -17.92 -16.36 -22.56
CA ALA A 71 -17.18 -17.62 -22.55
C ALA A 71 -16.21 -17.70 -23.73
N ASP A 72 -15.06 -18.35 -23.52
CA ASP A 72 -14.12 -18.62 -24.59
C ASP A 72 -14.56 -19.85 -25.41
N GLY A 73 -15.16 -19.60 -26.57
CA GLY A 73 -15.58 -20.66 -27.49
C GLY A 73 -14.42 -21.49 -28.08
N GLN A 74 -13.17 -21.06 -27.91
CA GLN A 74 -11.98 -21.83 -28.33
C GLN A 74 -11.41 -22.71 -27.21
N ALA A 75 -11.86 -22.52 -25.95
CA ALA A 75 -11.45 -23.38 -24.85
C ALA A 75 -12.09 -24.78 -24.98
N PRO A 76 -11.51 -25.83 -24.36
CA PRO A 76 -12.18 -27.13 -24.21
C PRO A 76 -13.61 -27.00 -23.69
N GLY A 77 -14.57 -27.79 -24.22
CA GLY A 77 -16.00 -27.66 -23.86
C GLY A 77 -16.29 -27.71 -22.34
N ARG A 78 -15.52 -28.52 -21.60
CA ARG A 78 -15.56 -28.60 -20.13
C ARG A 78 -15.03 -27.36 -19.38
N GLN A 79 -14.61 -26.33 -20.10
CA GLN A 79 -14.11 -25.04 -19.59
C GLN A 79 -14.93 -23.86 -20.14
N GLN A 80 -15.97 -24.11 -20.95
CA GLN A 80 -16.81 -23.06 -21.52
C GLN A 80 -18.06 -22.84 -20.66
N PRO A 81 -18.07 -21.92 -19.68
CA PRO A 81 -19.23 -21.73 -18.81
C PRO A 81 -20.46 -21.31 -19.60
N THR A 82 -21.65 -21.62 -19.06
CA THR A 82 -22.91 -21.13 -19.64
C THR A 82 -23.32 -19.83 -18.96
N ILE A 83 -23.38 -18.74 -19.72
CA ILE A 83 -23.82 -17.44 -19.22
C ILE A 83 -25.30 -17.24 -19.56
N ILE A 84 -26.11 -17.03 -18.53
CA ILE A 84 -27.53 -16.71 -18.63
C ILE A 84 -27.85 -15.46 -17.80
N ARG A 85 -29.13 -15.08 -17.72
CA ARG A 85 -29.60 -14.05 -16.79
C ARG A 85 -30.49 -14.69 -15.74
N SER A 86 -30.33 -14.28 -14.50
CA SER A 86 -31.28 -14.59 -13.42
C SER A 86 -32.63 -13.92 -13.69
N ALA A 87 -33.65 -14.26 -12.88
CA ALA A 87 -35.00 -13.72 -13.02
C ALA A 87 -35.07 -12.19 -12.94
N ASN A 88 -34.17 -11.56 -12.17
CA ASN A 88 -34.07 -10.10 -12.05
C ASN A 88 -33.09 -9.44 -13.03
N GLY A 89 -32.52 -10.19 -13.97
CA GLY A 89 -31.67 -9.69 -15.05
C GLY A 89 -30.16 -9.71 -14.77
N THR A 90 -29.73 -10.01 -13.54
CA THR A 90 -28.31 -10.15 -13.16
C THR A 90 -27.64 -11.26 -13.98
N PRO A 91 -26.46 -11.02 -14.56
CA PRO A 91 -25.67 -12.06 -15.21
C PRO A 91 -25.40 -13.22 -14.27
N GLN A 92 -25.65 -14.43 -14.75
CA GLN A 92 -25.41 -15.66 -14.03
C GLN A 92 -24.52 -16.56 -14.87
N VAL A 93 -23.41 -16.98 -14.28
CA VAL A 93 -22.46 -17.93 -14.84
C VAL A 93 -22.74 -19.28 -14.20
N ASN A 94 -23.31 -20.20 -14.97
CA ASN A 94 -23.30 -21.61 -14.62
C ASN A 94 -21.89 -22.14 -14.87
N ILE A 95 -21.11 -22.24 -13.79
CA ILE A 95 -19.74 -22.70 -13.82
C ILE A 95 -19.66 -24.16 -14.28
N GLN A 96 -18.52 -24.55 -14.81
CA GLN A 96 -18.29 -25.91 -15.31
C GLN A 96 -18.12 -26.93 -14.19
N THR A 97 -18.32 -28.21 -14.51
CA THR A 97 -18.16 -29.32 -13.56
C THR A 97 -16.77 -29.29 -12.92
N PRO A 98 -16.64 -29.32 -11.58
CA PRO A 98 -15.35 -29.35 -10.93
C PRO A 98 -14.59 -30.64 -11.25
N GLY A 99 -13.26 -30.53 -11.35
CA GLY A 99 -12.36 -31.68 -11.43
C GLY A 99 -12.29 -32.47 -10.11
N ALA A 100 -11.51 -33.55 -10.09
CA ALA A 100 -11.33 -34.38 -8.88
C ALA A 100 -10.79 -33.60 -7.67
N ASP A 101 -10.01 -32.54 -7.92
CA ASP A 101 -9.46 -31.64 -6.88
C ASP A 101 -10.42 -30.50 -6.47
N GLY A 102 -11.67 -30.50 -6.96
CA GLY A 102 -12.70 -29.51 -6.60
C GLY A 102 -12.60 -28.17 -7.36
N VAL A 103 -11.68 -28.05 -8.33
CA VAL A 103 -11.53 -26.84 -9.16
C VAL A 103 -12.51 -26.87 -10.33
N SER A 104 -13.40 -25.89 -10.39
CA SER A 104 -14.17 -25.54 -11.59
C SER A 104 -13.38 -24.52 -12.42
N HIS A 105 -12.92 -24.94 -13.60
CA HIS A 105 -12.12 -24.09 -14.50
C HIS A 105 -13.01 -23.52 -15.60
N ASN A 106 -13.13 -22.20 -15.63
CA ASN A 106 -14.01 -21.46 -16.53
C ASN A 106 -13.17 -20.46 -17.33
N THR A 107 -13.24 -20.53 -18.66
CA THR A 107 -12.43 -19.71 -19.55
C THR A 107 -13.29 -18.71 -20.33
N TYR A 108 -12.80 -17.48 -20.44
CA TYR A 108 -13.52 -16.34 -20.99
C TYR A 108 -12.68 -15.59 -22.01
N ARG A 109 -13.33 -14.99 -23.02
CA ARG A 109 -12.71 -13.93 -23.85
C ARG A 109 -12.89 -12.54 -23.23
N GLN A 110 -13.87 -12.40 -22.34
CA GLN A 110 -14.12 -11.16 -21.60
C GLN A 110 -14.81 -11.53 -20.29
N PHE A 111 -14.34 -10.96 -19.19
CA PHE A 111 -14.95 -11.10 -17.88
C PHE A 111 -15.01 -9.72 -17.25
N ASP A 112 -16.05 -8.97 -17.64
CA ASP A 112 -16.34 -7.65 -17.08
C ASP A 112 -17.62 -7.73 -16.24
N VAL A 113 -17.54 -7.18 -15.04
CA VAL A 113 -18.64 -7.10 -14.10
C VAL A 113 -19.10 -5.65 -14.05
N ASP A 114 -20.36 -5.40 -14.37
CA ASP A 114 -20.95 -4.07 -14.21
C ASP A 114 -21.46 -3.86 -12.78
N LYS A 115 -22.10 -2.71 -12.54
CA LYS A 115 -22.61 -2.34 -11.21
C LYS A 115 -23.70 -3.25 -10.69
N GLN A 116 -24.39 -4.02 -11.55
CA GLN A 116 -25.42 -4.97 -11.13
C GLN A 116 -24.80 -6.23 -10.51
N GLY A 117 -23.51 -6.47 -10.78
CA GLY A 117 -22.77 -7.65 -10.31
C GLY A 117 -22.96 -8.88 -11.21
N VAL A 118 -22.43 -10.01 -10.75
CA VAL A 118 -22.53 -11.32 -11.39
C VAL A 118 -22.69 -12.42 -10.35
N ILE A 119 -23.41 -13.47 -10.71
CA ILE A 119 -23.58 -14.67 -9.89
C ILE A 119 -22.79 -15.82 -10.52
N LEU A 120 -21.87 -16.40 -9.76
CA LEU A 120 -21.21 -17.66 -10.06
C LEU A 120 -22.05 -18.78 -9.43
N ASN A 121 -22.79 -19.52 -10.25
CA ASN A 121 -23.74 -20.53 -9.77
C ASN A 121 -23.01 -21.84 -9.39
N ASN A 122 -22.64 -21.96 -8.12
CA ASN A 122 -21.98 -23.12 -7.51
C ASN A 122 -22.95 -24.00 -6.71
N SER A 123 -24.20 -24.12 -7.17
CA SER A 123 -25.23 -24.93 -6.53
C SER A 123 -25.81 -25.93 -7.52
N HIS A 124 -25.89 -27.20 -7.15
CA HIS A 124 -26.69 -28.20 -7.88
C HIS A 124 -28.20 -28.11 -7.58
N GLN A 125 -28.61 -27.29 -6.60
CA GLN A 125 -30.02 -27.07 -6.23
C GLN A 125 -30.43 -25.62 -6.46
N ALA A 126 -31.74 -25.35 -6.49
CA ALA A 126 -32.22 -23.97 -6.49
C ALA A 126 -31.78 -23.28 -5.18
N THR A 127 -31.24 -22.06 -5.28
CA THR A 127 -30.66 -21.36 -4.13
C THR A 127 -31.00 -19.87 -4.18
N GLN A 128 -31.28 -19.29 -3.02
CA GLN A 128 -31.49 -17.85 -2.86
C GLN A 128 -30.13 -17.13 -2.91
N THR A 129 -30.05 -16.12 -3.77
CA THR A 129 -28.89 -15.22 -3.90
C THR A 129 -29.27 -13.81 -3.47
N GLN A 130 -28.26 -12.99 -3.14
CA GLN A 130 -28.42 -11.58 -2.76
C GLN A 130 -28.58 -10.69 -4.00
N LEU A 131 -27.81 -10.95 -5.06
CA LEU A 131 -27.82 -10.17 -6.29
C LEU A 131 -28.93 -10.58 -7.27
N GLY A 132 -29.32 -11.86 -7.29
CA GLY A 132 -30.17 -12.44 -8.35
C GLY A 132 -31.56 -12.87 -7.95
N GLY A 133 -31.87 -12.87 -6.65
CA GLY A 133 -33.04 -13.56 -6.13
C GLY A 133 -32.85 -15.09 -6.15
N MET A 134 -33.95 -15.84 -6.36
CA MET A 134 -33.87 -17.29 -6.53
C MET A 134 -33.21 -17.64 -7.88
N VAL A 135 -32.17 -18.46 -7.81
CA VAL A 135 -31.45 -19.00 -8.97
C VAL A 135 -31.66 -20.52 -9.02
N ALA A 136 -31.94 -21.06 -10.21
CA ALA A 136 -32.07 -22.50 -10.43
C ALA A 136 -30.71 -23.21 -10.28
N GLY A 137 -30.73 -24.50 -9.92
CA GLY A 137 -29.52 -25.31 -9.83
C GLY A 137 -28.75 -25.36 -11.15
N ASN A 138 -27.42 -25.32 -11.04
CA ASN A 138 -26.49 -25.42 -12.16
C ASN A 138 -26.48 -26.86 -12.71
N PRO A 139 -26.91 -27.07 -13.98
CA PRO A 139 -26.93 -28.39 -14.60
C PRO A 139 -25.56 -29.07 -14.69
N TRP A 140 -24.46 -28.31 -14.63
CA TRP A 140 -23.09 -28.84 -14.71
C TRP A 140 -22.58 -29.43 -13.40
N LEU A 141 -23.30 -29.25 -12.28
CA LEU A 141 -22.84 -29.63 -10.93
C LEU A 141 -23.50 -30.91 -10.39
N ALA A 142 -24.07 -31.75 -11.26
CA ALA A 142 -24.71 -33.01 -10.86
C ALA A 142 -23.81 -33.97 -10.05
N LYS A 143 -22.47 -33.77 -10.11
CA LYS A 143 -21.47 -34.58 -9.40
C LYS A 143 -20.94 -33.94 -8.11
N GLY A 144 -21.40 -32.73 -7.78
CA GLY A 144 -20.95 -31.96 -6.62
C GLY A 144 -20.55 -30.53 -6.99
N ASP A 145 -20.49 -29.70 -5.95
CA ASP A 145 -20.15 -28.28 -6.05
C ASP A 145 -18.63 -28.07 -6.00
N ALA A 146 -18.15 -26.94 -6.52
CA ALA A 146 -16.73 -26.60 -6.56
C ALA A 146 -16.25 -26.03 -5.22
N SER A 147 -15.02 -26.36 -4.82
CA SER A 147 -14.30 -25.69 -3.72
C SER A 147 -13.55 -24.46 -4.20
N VAL A 148 -13.13 -24.45 -5.47
CA VAL A 148 -12.41 -23.37 -6.14
C VAL A 148 -13.06 -23.07 -7.48
N ILE A 149 -13.39 -21.80 -7.72
CA ILE A 149 -13.92 -21.31 -8.99
C ILE A 149 -12.84 -20.46 -9.66
N LEU A 150 -12.16 -21.05 -10.64
CA LEU A 150 -11.16 -20.38 -11.46
C LEU A 150 -11.84 -19.74 -12.68
N ASN A 151 -11.77 -18.42 -12.75
CA ASN A 151 -12.20 -17.65 -13.91
C ASN A 151 -10.97 -17.10 -14.64
N GLU A 152 -10.62 -17.72 -15.75
CA GLU A 152 -9.44 -17.39 -16.55
C GLU A 152 -9.85 -16.64 -17.82
N VAL A 153 -9.25 -15.48 -18.05
CA VAL A 153 -9.51 -14.65 -19.22
C VAL A 153 -8.38 -14.83 -20.22
N ASN A 154 -8.72 -15.34 -21.40
CA ASN A 154 -7.86 -15.49 -22.54
C ASN A 154 -8.11 -14.34 -23.53
N SER A 155 -7.59 -13.16 -23.20
CA SER A 155 -7.74 -11.94 -23.99
C SER A 155 -6.55 -11.00 -23.83
N HIS A 156 -6.44 -10.04 -24.73
CA HIS A 156 -5.52 -8.90 -24.63
C HIS A 156 -6.14 -7.72 -23.87
N ASP A 157 -7.45 -7.80 -23.60
CA ASP A 157 -8.18 -6.78 -22.85
C ASP A 157 -8.20 -7.11 -21.37
N ARG A 158 -8.03 -6.07 -20.55
CA ARG A 158 -8.15 -6.16 -19.09
C ARG A 158 -9.59 -6.45 -18.66
N SER A 159 -9.74 -7.05 -17.50
CA SER A 159 -11.05 -7.20 -16.84
C SER A 159 -11.44 -5.94 -16.09
N HIS A 160 -12.67 -5.48 -16.26
CA HIS A 160 -13.27 -4.37 -15.53
C HIS A 160 -14.30 -4.89 -14.52
N LEU A 161 -13.97 -4.84 -13.23
CA LEU A 161 -14.81 -5.29 -12.13
C LEU A 161 -15.42 -4.08 -11.43
N ASN A 162 -16.66 -3.73 -11.80
CA ASN A 162 -17.37 -2.54 -11.31
C ASN A 162 -18.56 -2.85 -10.39
N GLY A 163 -18.66 -4.09 -9.91
CA GLY A 163 -19.73 -4.54 -9.01
C GLY A 163 -19.39 -5.86 -8.32
N TRP A 164 -20.37 -6.40 -7.61
CA TRP A 164 -20.19 -7.56 -6.73
C TRP A 164 -20.19 -8.88 -7.49
N ILE A 165 -19.35 -9.82 -7.05
CA ILE A 165 -19.29 -11.19 -7.55
C ILE A 165 -19.82 -12.11 -6.43
N GLU A 166 -20.96 -12.75 -6.68
CA GLU A 166 -21.61 -13.63 -5.69
C GLU A 166 -21.46 -15.10 -6.07
N VAL A 167 -21.08 -15.95 -5.11
CA VAL A 167 -21.16 -17.40 -5.26
C VAL A 167 -22.53 -17.90 -4.79
N ALA A 168 -23.37 -18.43 -5.68
CA ALA A 168 -24.62 -19.09 -5.29
C ALA A 168 -24.35 -20.51 -4.80
N GLY A 169 -25.01 -20.94 -3.73
CA GLY A 169 -24.85 -22.28 -3.17
C GLY A 169 -23.65 -22.40 -2.24
N GLN A 170 -22.87 -23.47 -2.45
CA GLN A 170 -21.75 -23.79 -1.58
C GLN A 170 -20.65 -22.72 -1.64
N LYS A 171 -20.21 -22.26 -0.48
CA LYS A 171 -19.12 -21.28 -0.33
C LYS A 171 -17.83 -21.82 -0.96
N ALA A 172 -17.17 -21.01 -1.80
CA ALA A 172 -15.96 -21.40 -2.53
C ALA A 172 -14.87 -20.32 -2.52
N GLU A 173 -13.66 -20.67 -2.99
CA GLU A 173 -12.64 -19.69 -3.36
C GLU A 173 -12.95 -19.15 -4.76
N VAL A 174 -12.78 -17.84 -4.97
CA VAL A 174 -12.98 -17.20 -6.28
C VAL A 174 -11.65 -16.65 -6.77
N ILE A 175 -11.24 -17.08 -7.97
CA ILE A 175 -10.01 -16.61 -8.61
C ILE A 175 -10.40 -15.94 -9.93
N ILE A 176 -9.95 -14.70 -10.12
CA ILE A 176 -10.03 -13.98 -11.40
C ILE A 176 -8.60 -13.84 -11.93
N ALA A 177 -8.29 -14.54 -13.02
CA ALA A 177 -6.99 -14.55 -13.66
C ALA A 177 -7.07 -13.89 -15.04
N ASN A 178 -6.43 -12.73 -15.21
CA ASN A 178 -6.34 -12.05 -16.50
C ASN A 178 -4.94 -11.47 -16.71
N PRO A 179 -4.09 -12.11 -17.53
CA PRO A 179 -2.74 -11.61 -17.82
C PRO A 179 -2.67 -10.24 -18.47
N ALA A 180 -3.73 -9.75 -19.12
CA ALA A 180 -3.78 -8.40 -19.66
C ALA A 180 -3.97 -7.32 -18.58
N GLY A 181 -4.45 -7.69 -17.39
CA GLY A 181 -4.69 -6.79 -16.26
C GLY A 181 -6.11 -6.87 -15.71
N ILE A 182 -6.30 -6.30 -14.52
CA ILE A 182 -7.58 -6.24 -13.82
C ILE A 182 -7.76 -4.84 -13.26
N THR A 183 -8.95 -4.26 -13.41
CA THR A 183 -9.33 -3.00 -12.78
C THR A 183 -10.57 -3.20 -11.94
N CYS A 184 -10.48 -2.92 -10.64
CA CYS A 184 -11.60 -2.93 -9.71
C CYS A 184 -12.03 -1.49 -9.40
N ASN A 185 -13.32 -1.21 -9.56
CA ASN A 185 -13.93 0.08 -9.27
C ASN A 185 -15.31 -0.13 -8.65
N GLY A 186 -15.32 -0.43 -7.36
CA GLY A 186 -16.51 -0.84 -6.61
C GLY A 186 -16.77 -2.34 -6.66
N CYS A 187 -15.73 -3.15 -6.89
CA CYS A 187 -15.87 -4.60 -6.83
C CYS A 187 -15.92 -5.10 -5.38
N GLY A 188 -16.61 -6.22 -5.18
CA GLY A 188 -16.64 -6.94 -3.92
C GLY A 188 -17.13 -8.36 -4.10
N PHE A 189 -17.07 -9.16 -3.03
CA PHE A 189 -17.33 -10.60 -3.12
C PHE A 189 -18.35 -11.05 -2.06
N ILE A 190 -19.30 -11.87 -2.48
CA ILE A 190 -20.35 -12.44 -1.62
C ILE A 190 -20.19 -13.96 -1.61
N ASN A 191 -20.28 -14.55 -0.41
CA ASN A 191 -20.21 -16.00 -0.21
C ASN A 191 -18.92 -16.64 -0.78
N ALA A 192 -17.81 -15.90 -0.74
CA ALA A 192 -16.46 -16.42 -0.97
C ALA A 192 -15.68 -16.42 0.35
N HIS A 193 -14.86 -17.45 0.61
CA HIS A 193 -14.00 -17.47 1.81
C HIS A 193 -12.60 -16.92 1.53
N ARG A 194 -12.15 -17.03 0.29
CA ARG A 194 -10.90 -16.49 -0.23
C ARG A 194 -11.12 -15.93 -1.63
N THR A 195 -10.45 -14.84 -1.94
CA THR A 195 -10.49 -14.22 -3.27
C THR A 195 -9.09 -13.92 -3.76
N THR A 196 -8.81 -14.29 -5.01
CA THR A 196 -7.53 -14.01 -5.66
C THR A 196 -7.75 -13.23 -6.95
N LEU A 197 -7.17 -12.03 -7.05
CA LEU A 197 -7.05 -11.28 -8.30
C LEU A 197 -5.63 -11.44 -8.83
N THR A 198 -5.47 -11.98 -10.03
CA THR A 198 -4.14 -12.26 -10.57
C THR A 198 -3.97 -11.90 -12.04
N THR A 199 -2.78 -11.41 -12.39
CA THR A 199 -2.34 -11.26 -13.79
C THR A 199 -1.40 -12.39 -14.22
N GLY A 200 -1.26 -13.41 -13.38
CA GLY A 200 -0.58 -14.65 -13.75
C GLY A 200 -1.47 -15.57 -14.58
N GLN A 201 -0.85 -16.32 -15.48
CA GLN A 201 -1.50 -17.45 -16.14
C GLN A 201 -1.68 -18.58 -15.12
N ALA A 202 -2.85 -19.23 -15.12
CA ALA A 202 -3.11 -20.32 -14.20
C ALA A 202 -2.29 -21.57 -14.59
N LEU A 203 -1.53 -22.11 -13.64
CA LEU A 203 -0.73 -23.31 -13.84
C LEU A 203 -1.53 -24.54 -13.42
N MET A 204 -2.02 -25.29 -14.40
CA MET A 204 -2.81 -26.51 -14.18
C MET A 204 -1.97 -27.77 -14.40
N GLU A 205 -2.07 -28.74 -13.49
CA GLU A 205 -1.41 -30.04 -13.62
C GLU A 205 -2.41 -31.15 -13.29
N ARG A 206 -2.75 -31.99 -14.28
CA ARG A 206 -3.71 -33.11 -14.14
C ARG A 206 -5.07 -32.70 -13.54
N GLY A 207 -5.52 -31.47 -13.83
CA GLY A 207 -6.80 -30.93 -13.32
C GLY A 207 -6.69 -30.17 -12.00
N ARG A 208 -5.52 -30.16 -11.36
CA ARG A 208 -5.23 -29.41 -10.13
C ARG A 208 -4.64 -28.04 -10.43
N LEU A 209 -5.07 -27.02 -9.71
CA LEU A 209 -4.41 -25.71 -9.71
C LEU A 209 -3.11 -25.80 -8.90
N LYS A 210 -1.97 -25.57 -9.56
CA LYS A 210 -0.65 -25.55 -8.93
C LYS A 210 -0.25 -24.15 -8.49
N GLY A 211 -0.72 -23.12 -9.17
CA GLY A 211 -0.34 -21.74 -8.91
C GLY A 211 -0.53 -20.84 -10.12
N PHE A 212 0.24 -19.76 -10.17
CA PHE A 212 0.17 -18.70 -11.16
C PHE A 212 1.57 -18.37 -11.68
N ASP A 213 1.72 -18.23 -12.99
CA ASP A 213 2.93 -17.69 -13.62
C ASP A 213 2.72 -16.24 -14.07
N VAL A 214 3.33 -15.30 -13.35
CA VAL A 214 3.19 -13.85 -13.53
C VAL A 214 4.33 -13.32 -14.40
N ASN A 215 3.97 -12.77 -15.56
CA ASN A 215 4.94 -12.17 -16.49
C ASN A 215 4.63 -10.70 -16.82
N GLN A 216 3.37 -10.28 -16.72
CA GLN A 216 2.89 -8.96 -17.13
C GLN A 216 1.56 -8.64 -16.45
N GLY A 217 0.99 -7.48 -16.79
CA GLY A 217 -0.32 -7.05 -16.31
C GLY A 217 -0.25 -6.24 -15.02
N GLU A 218 -1.24 -5.38 -14.85
CA GLU A 218 -1.43 -4.52 -13.69
C GLU A 218 -2.77 -4.85 -13.03
N VAL A 219 -2.80 -4.92 -11.70
CA VAL A 219 -4.05 -4.87 -10.94
C VAL A 219 -4.24 -3.46 -10.41
N ARG A 220 -5.37 -2.84 -10.74
CA ARG A 220 -5.71 -1.47 -10.33
C ARG A 220 -6.94 -1.45 -9.46
N ILE A 221 -6.87 -0.71 -8.35
CA ILE A 221 -8.01 -0.38 -7.50
C ILE A 221 -8.30 1.11 -7.65
N ASP A 222 -9.39 1.44 -8.36
CA ASP A 222 -9.74 2.80 -8.76
C ASP A 222 -11.14 3.19 -8.22
N GLY A 223 -11.49 4.48 -8.33
CA GLY A 223 -12.84 4.99 -8.10
C GLY A 223 -13.47 4.59 -6.75
N HIS A 224 -14.49 3.74 -6.80
CA HIS A 224 -15.26 3.26 -5.64
C HIS A 224 -14.51 2.23 -4.78
N GLY A 225 -13.30 1.81 -5.18
CA GLY A 225 -12.44 0.94 -4.38
C GLY A 225 -12.78 -0.54 -4.49
N MET A 226 -12.35 -1.32 -3.49
CA MET A 226 -12.55 -2.76 -3.37
C MET A 226 -13.05 -3.10 -1.97
N ASP A 227 -14.11 -3.91 -1.89
CA ASP A 227 -14.62 -4.46 -0.63
C ASP A 227 -14.41 -5.98 -0.59
N SER A 228 -13.46 -6.40 0.24
CA SER A 228 -13.15 -7.81 0.53
C SER A 228 -13.29 -8.12 2.02
N THR A 229 -14.20 -7.41 2.71
CA THR A 229 -14.38 -7.51 4.16
C THR A 229 -15.11 -8.78 4.61
N GLN A 230 -15.82 -9.44 3.69
CA GLN A 230 -16.56 -10.70 3.95
C GLN A 230 -15.70 -11.95 3.77
N GLN A 231 -14.49 -11.80 3.23
CA GLN A 231 -13.53 -12.86 2.96
C GLN A 231 -12.51 -12.90 4.08
N SER A 232 -12.09 -14.11 4.47
CA SER A 232 -10.99 -14.26 5.43
C SER A 232 -9.66 -13.87 4.79
N TYR A 233 -9.46 -14.23 3.52
CA TYR A 233 -8.20 -13.99 2.79
C TYR A 233 -8.45 -13.34 1.44
N THR A 234 -7.60 -12.36 1.13
CA THR A 234 -7.59 -11.64 -0.15
C THR A 234 -6.18 -11.60 -0.71
N ASP A 235 -6.02 -12.09 -1.92
CA ASP A 235 -4.74 -12.15 -2.62
C ASP A 235 -4.76 -11.29 -3.88
N ILE A 236 -3.72 -10.48 -4.05
CA ILE A 236 -3.44 -9.77 -5.29
C ILE A 236 -2.06 -10.23 -5.78
N ILE A 237 -2.02 -10.88 -6.94
CA ILE A 237 -0.80 -11.46 -7.51
C ILE A 237 -0.60 -10.90 -8.90
N ALA A 238 0.31 -9.95 -9.08
CA ALA A 238 0.44 -9.24 -10.35
C ALA A 238 1.87 -8.85 -10.67
N ARG A 239 2.16 -8.42 -11.91
CA ARG A 239 3.46 -7.80 -12.18
C ARG A 239 3.55 -6.44 -11.50
N SER A 240 2.47 -5.67 -11.53
CA SER A 240 2.37 -4.38 -10.84
C SER A 240 0.97 -4.17 -10.25
N VAL A 241 0.89 -3.35 -9.21
CA VAL A 241 -0.34 -3.04 -8.49
C VAL A 241 -0.44 -1.54 -8.26
N ALA A 242 -1.59 -0.96 -8.59
CA ALA A 242 -1.88 0.45 -8.33
C ALA A 242 -3.12 0.59 -7.45
N ILE A 243 -2.99 1.26 -6.31
CA ILE A 243 -4.07 1.50 -5.33
C ILE A 243 -4.39 2.99 -5.33
N ASN A 244 -5.37 3.39 -6.12
CA ASN A 244 -5.82 4.79 -6.25
C ASN A 244 -7.10 5.10 -5.47
N ALA A 245 -7.74 4.06 -4.93
CA ALA A 245 -8.92 4.13 -4.08
C ALA A 245 -8.76 3.22 -2.85
N LYS A 246 -9.77 3.15 -2.00
CA LYS A 246 -9.74 2.34 -0.78
C LYS A 246 -9.90 0.85 -1.11
N LEU A 247 -9.03 0.01 -0.55
CA LEU A 247 -9.16 -1.44 -0.49
C LEU A 247 -9.40 -1.84 0.95
N HIS A 248 -10.51 -2.51 1.22
CA HIS A 248 -10.86 -3.05 2.53
C HIS A 248 -10.81 -4.58 2.51
N ALA A 249 -10.13 -5.20 3.48
CA ALA A 249 -9.99 -6.66 3.57
C ALA A 249 -9.86 -7.14 5.02
N GLN A 250 -9.90 -8.46 5.26
CA GLN A 250 -9.44 -9.03 6.53
C GLN A 250 -7.93 -9.31 6.46
N ASP A 251 -7.50 -10.41 5.85
CA ASP A 251 -6.08 -10.66 5.60
C ASP A 251 -5.77 -10.38 4.14
N LEU A 252 -4.88 -9.41 3.90
CA LEU A 252 -4.46 -9.00 2.56
C LEU A 252 -3.02 -9.42 2.30
N LYS A 253 -2.80 -10.20 1.24
CA LYS A 253 -1.47 -10.46 0.70
C LYS A 253 -1.34 -9.96 -0.74
N VAL A 254 -0.34 -9.12 -0.98
CA VAL A 254 -0.03 -8.60 -2.31
C VAL A 254 1.36 -9.06 -2.70
N THR A 255 1.47 -9.75 -3.83
CA THR A 255 2.75 -10.13 -4.44
C THR A 255 2.88 -9.43 -5.78
N ALA A 256 3.93 -8.62 -5.93
CA ALA A 256 4.21 -7.84 -7.12
C ALA A 256 5.57 -8.22 -7.73
N GLY A 257 5.68 -8.09 -9.06
CA GLY A 257 6.84 -8.47 -9.84
C GLY A 257 6.64 -9.76 -10.64
N ARG A 258 7.69 -10.20 -11.34
CA ARG A 258 7.68 -11.46 -12.11
C ARG A 258 7.92 -12.64 -11.19
N ASN A 259 6.89 -13.47 -11.01
CA ASN A 259 6.87 -14.54 -10.01
C ASN A 259 6.16 -15.78 -10.53
N ARG A 260 6.57 -16.94 -10.02
CA ARG A 260 5.74 -18.13 -9.96
C ARG A 260 5.25 -18.30 -8.53
N VAL A 261 3.94 -18.23 -8.33
CA VAL A 261 3.31 -18.26 -7.00
C VAL A 261 2.47 -19.52 -6.90
N ASP A 262 2.58 -20.29 -5.82
CA ASP A 262 1.74 -21.47 -5.63
C ASP A 262 0.28 -21.12 -5.33
N ALA A 263 -0.64 -22.07 -5.51
CA ALA A 263 -2.09 -21.82 -5.36
C ALA A 263 -2.49 -21.34 -3.96
N ALA A 264 -1.78 -21.82 -2.93
CA ALA A 264 -1.99 -21.42 -1.53
C ALA A 264 -1.39 -20.04 -1.21
N HIS A 265 -0.65 -19.42 -2.14
CA HIS A 265 0.07 -18.16 -1.97
C HIS A 265 1.04 -18.18 -0.78
N GLN A 266 1.71 -19.32 -0.57
CA GLN A 266 2.70 -19.54 0.48
C GLN A 266 4.13 -19.50 -0.07
N ASN A 267 4.33 -20.04 -1.27
CA ASN A 267 5.64 -20.12 -1.92
C ASN A 267 5.69 -19.20 -3.13
N ILE A 268 6.64 -18.28 -3.11
CA ILE A 268 6.86 -17.29 -4.18
C ILE A 268 8.26 -17.53 -4.75
N GLU A 269 8.31 -18.04 -5.97
CA GLU A 269 9.53 -18.24 -6.74
C GLU A 269 9.72 -17.03 -7.66
N LYS A 270 10.67 -16.17 -7.29
CA LYS A 270 11.12 -15.03 -8.07
C LYS A 270 11.64 -15.48 -9.44
N LYS A 271 11.17 -14.83 -10.52
CA LYS A 271 11.73 -14.99 -11.87
C LYS A 271 12.81 -13.93 -12.11
N SER A 272 13.62 -14.13 -13.15
CA SER A 272 14.59 -13.11 -13.57
C SER A 272 13.88 -11.80 -13.94
N ALA A 273 14.52 -10.68 -13.62
CA ALA A 273 14.00 -9.37 -14.01
C ALA A 273 13.98 -9.24 -15.54
N ASP A 274 12.95 -8.59 -16.09
CA ASP A 274 12.91 -8.21 -17.49
C ASP A 274 13.25 -6.73 -17.63
N THR A 275 14.55 -6.44 -17.79
CA THR A 275 15.09 -5.07 -17.83
C THR A 275 14.54 -4.19 -18.95
N ALA A 276 13.94 -4.78 -20.00
CA ALA A 276 13.44 -4.03 -21.16
C ALA A 276 12.06 -3.37 -20.92
N ALA A 277 11.31 -3.82 -19.91
CA ALA A 277 9.92 -3.40 -19.67
C ALA A 277 9.58 -3.25 -18.17
N GLN A 278 10.53 -2.80 -17.35
CA GLN A 278 10.30 -2.65 -15.91
C GLN A 278 9.30 -1.53 -15.60
N PRO A 279 8.29 -1.77 -14.73
CA PRO A 279 7.45 -0.70 -14.22
C PRO A 279 8.24 0.24 -13.30
N VAL A 280 7.78 1.49 -13.15
CA VAL A 280 8.43 2.48 -12.26
C VAL A 280 8.32 2.05 -10.79
N PHE A 281 7.16 1.49 -10.42
CA PHE A 281 6.87 0.92 -9.12
C PHE A 281 6.07 -0.38 -9.30
N MET A 282 6.33 -1.37 -8.45
CA MET A 282 5.59 -2.64 -8.44
C MET A 282 4.33 -2.53 -7.60
N LEU A 283 4.36 -1.66 -6.60
CA LEU A 283 3.21 -1.25 -5.84
C LEU A 283 3.23 0.28 -5.71
N ASP A 284 2.18 0.93 -6.20
CA ASP A 284 1.97 2.37 -6.07
C ASP A 284 0.64 2.65 -5.37
N VAL A 285 0.69 3.27 -4.19
CA VAL A 285 -0.49 3.70 -3.43
C VAL A 285 -0.59 5.22 -3.52
N ALA A 286 -1.58 5.71 -4.26
CA ALA A 286 -1.79 7.14 -4.42
C ALA A 286 -2.31 7.80 -3.12
N ALA A 287 -2.19 9.12 -3.02
CA ALA A 287 -2.62 9.89 -1.85
C ALA A 287 -4.13 9.77 -1.53
N LEU A 288 -4.97 9.49 -2.53
CA LEU A 288 -6.41 9.23 -2.36
C LEU A 288 -6.73 7.75 -2.12
N GLY A 289 -5.74 6.88 -2.31
CA GLY A 289 -5.84 5.45 -2.12
C GLY A 289 -5.51 5.01 -0.69
N GLY A 290 -5.74 3.73 -0.42
CA GLY A 290 -5.26 3.11 0.80
C GLY A 290 -5.68 1.66 0.94
N MET A 291 -4.90 0.91 1.70
CA MET A 291 -5.17 -0.47 2.06
C MET A 291 -5.51 -0.53 3.55
N TYR A 292 -6.68 -1.10 3.87
CA TYR A 292 -7.21 -1.17 5.22
C TYR A 292 -7.59 -2.63 5.51
N ALA A 293 -6.78 -3.30 6.32
CA ALA A 293 -6.98 -4.71 6.60
C ALA A 293 -6.81 -5.05 8.09
N HIS A 294 -7.14 -6.26 8.49
CA HIS A 294 -6.69 -6.81 9.77
C HIS A 294 -5.20 -7.11 9.73
N LYS A 295 -4.70 -7.70 8.64
CA LYS A 295 -3.28 -8.01 8.40
C LYS A 295 -2.89 -7.68 6.97
N ILE A 296 -1.68 -7.13 6.77
CA ILE A 296 -1.16 -6.79 5.43
C ILE A 296 0.23 -7.38 5.23
N MET A 297 0.40 -8.15 4.16
CA MET A 297 1.68 -8.68 3.70
C MET A 297 1.92 -8.22 2.26
N LEU A 298 2.98 -7.46 2.01
CA LEU A 298 3.35 -6.95 0.69
C LEU A 298 4.73 -7.48 0.31
N GLU A 299 4.83 -8.17 -0.81
CA GLU A 299 6.08 -8.76 -1.28
C GLU A 299 6.35 -8.31 -2.72
N GLY A 300 7.42 -7.57 -2.89
CA GLY A 300 7.88 -7.06 -4.17
C GLY A 300 9.22 -7.67 -4.54
N THR A 301 9.25 -8.47 -5.61
CA THR A 301 10.40 -9.36 -5.91
C THR A 301 11.20 -8.95 -7.15
N GLU A 302 10.77 -7.93 -7.87
CA GLU A 302 11.44 -7.47 -9.08
C GLU A 302 12.57 -6.50 -8.74
N ALA A 303 13.82 -6.92 -9.00
CA ALA A 303 15.01 -6.17 -8.64
C ALA A 303 15.00 -4.75 -9.23
N GLY A 304 15.20 -3.75 -8.36
CA GLY A 304 15.27 -2.33 -8.72
C GLY A 304 13.91 -1.63 -8.83
N VAL A 305 12.80 -2.39 -8.82
CA VAL A 305 11.45 -1.84 -8.81
C VAL A 305 10.99 -1.68 -7.35
N GLY A 306 10.47 -0.50 -7.00
CA GLY A 306 10.18 -0.14 -5.61
C GLY A 306 8.70 -0.19 -5.22
N VAL A 307 8.46 0.01 -3.93
CA VAL A 307 7.14 0.31 -3.35
C VAL A 307 7.04 1.81 -3.13
N HIS A 308 5.96 2.42 -3.59
CA HIS A 308 5.62 3.82 -3.32
C HIS A 308 4.31 3.91 -2.54
N ASN A 309 4.33 4.62 -1.41
CA ASN A 309 3.14 4.93 -0.63
C ASN A 309 2.99 6.43 -0.41
N ALA A 310 1.98 7.03 -1.05
CA ALA A 310 1.50 8.38 -0.76
C ALA A 310 0.19 8.39 0.04
N GLY A 311 -0.50 7.25 0.14
CA GLY A 311 -1.80 7.09 0.82
C GLY A 311 -1.67 6.50 2.23
N ASN A 312 -2.61 5.62 2.60
CA ASN A 312 -2.61 4.93 3.89
C ASN A 312 -2.51 3.41 3.74
N ILE A 313 -1.57 2.78 4.42
CA ILE A 313 -1.47 1.32 4.55
C ILE A 313 -1.66 0.99 6.03
N GLY A 314 -2.80 0.41 6.40
CA GLY A 314 -3.20 0.24 7.80
C GLY A 314 -3.68 -1.16 8.13
N ALA A 315 -3.02 -1.81 9.10
CA ALA A 315 -3.51 -3.02 9.76
C ALA A 315 -4.17 -2.67 11.10
N ALA A 316 -5.48 -2.88 11.22
CA ALA A 316 -6.27 -2.50 12.41
C ALA A 316 -6.16 -3.49 13.58
N VAL A 317 -5.78 -4.74 13.30
CA VAL A 317 -5.76 -5.83 14.28
C VAL A 317 -4.37 -6.45 14.41
N GLY A 318 -3.69 -6.69 13.28
CA GLY A 318 -2.43 -7.39 13.21
C GLY A 318 -1.27 -6.55 12.66
N GLU A 319 -0.38 -7.23 11.96
CA GLU A 319 0.88 -6.68 11.46
C GLU A 319 0.80 -6.14 10.03
N VAL A 320 1.76 -5.26 9.71
CA VAL A 320 2.10 -4.88 8.34
C VAL A 320 3.54 -5.31 8.06
N HIS A 321 3.72 -6.16 7.05
CA HIS A 321 5.04 -6.54 6.55
C HIS A 321 5.17 -6.12 5.08
N ILE A 322 6.23 -5.38 4.76
CA ILE A 322 6.56 -4.94 3.40
C ILE A 322 7.99 -5.39 3.09
N THR A 323 8.15 -6.24 2.08
CA THR A 323 9.44 -6.65 1.53
C THR A 323 9.56 -6.17 0.10
N ALA A 324 10.71 -5.58 -0.24
CA ALA A 324 10.98 -5.10 -1.59
C ALA A 324 12.43 -5.41 -2.02
N ASP A 325 12.58 -6.05 -3.17
CA ASP A 325 13.85 -6.18 -3.91
C ASP A 325 14.25 -4.86 -4.61
N GLY A 326 13.83 -3.73 -4.06
CA GLY A 326 14.07 -2.38 -4.54
C GLY A 326 13.77 -1.37 -3.43
N ARG A 327 13.66 -0.09 -3.76
CA ARG A 327 13.42 0.96 -2.77
C ARG A 327 12.00 0.92 -2.18
N ILE A 328 11.86 1.30 -0.91
CA ILE A 328 10.56 1.58 -0.28
C ILE A 328 10.47 3.09 -0.02
N GLU A 329 9.47 3.76 -0.60
CA GLU A 329 9.22 5.19 -0.42
C GLU A 329 7.89 5.42 0.28
N ASN A 330 7.93 6.03 1.46
CA ASN A 330 6.74 6.37 2.23
C ASN A 330 6.62 7.90 2.40
N ARG A 331 5.63 8.49 1.73
CA ARG A 331 5.17 9.88 1.92
C ARG A 331 3.84 9.97 2.67
N GLY A 332 3.09 8.87 2.71
CA GLY A 332 1.82 8.75 3.41
C GLY A 332 1.96 8.22 4.83
N ALA A 333 1.05 7.34 5.23
CA ALA A 333 1.10 6.65 6.52
C ALA A 333 1.12 5.13 6.34
N ILE A 334 1.98 4.46 7.09
CA ILE A 334 1.96 3.01 7.27
C ILE A 334 1.78 2.75 8.77
N SER A 335 0.71 2.05 9.13
CA SER A 335 0.34 1.83 10.53
C SER A 335 -0.03 0.37 10.80
N ALA A 336 0.47 -0.18 11.91
CA ALA A 336 0.12 -1.52 12.38
C ALA A 336 -0.38 -1.48 13.83
N ARG A 337 -1.31 -2.39 14.16
CA ARG A 337 -1.69 -2.67 15.54
C ARG A 337 -0.61 -3.48 16.24
N ASP A 338 -0.09 -4.50 15.57
CA ASP A 338 1.02 -5.32 16.07
C ASP A 338 2.34 -4.84 15.45
N ALA A 339 3.15 -5.74 14.87
CA ALA A 339 4.44 -5.38 14.31
C ALA A 339 4.31 -4.61 12.98
N LEU A 340 5.19 -3.64 12.77
CA LEU A 340 5.44 -3.01 11.48
C LEU A 340 6.86 -3.38 11.01
N GLN A 341 6.96 -4.07 9.88
CA GLN A 341 8.24 -4.57 9.35
C GLN A 341 8.43 -4.11 7.90
N LEU A 342 9.50 -3.36 7.64
CA LEU A 342 9.90 -2.93 6.29
C LEU A 342 11.29 -3.49 5.98
N THR A 343 11.40 -4.29 4.93
CA THR A 343 12.64 -4.89 4.45
C THR A 343 12.88 -4.48 3.01
N SER A 344 14.02 -3.86 2.73
CA SER A 344 14.42 -3.45 1.38
C SER A 344 15.85 -3.92 1.10
N THR A 345 16.09 -4.49 -0.08
CA THR A 345 17.46 -4.79 -0.54
C THR A 345 18.23 -3.52 -0.91
N ALA A 346 17.53 -2.42 -1.18
CA ALA A 346 18.09 -1.10 -1.51
C ALA A 346 17.78 -0.11 -0.38
N LYS A 347 17.15 1.02 -0.70
CA LYS A 347 16.87 2.15 0.20
C LYS A 347 15.46 2.13 0.81
N ILE A 348 15.34 2.55 2.07
CA ILE A 348 14.07 2.97 2.68
C ILE A 348 14.07 4.51 2.81
N ASP A 349 13.08 5.19 2.23
CA ASP A 349 12.87 6.64 2.33
C ASP A 349 11.54 6.94 3.00
N ASN A 350 11.58 7.42 4.25
CA ASN A 350 10.42 7.82 5.02
C ASN A 350 10.33 9.34 5.14
N GLN A 351 9.37 9.94 4.45
CA GLN A 351 8.94 11.34 4.56
C GLN A 351 7.61 11.48 5.32
N GLY A 352 6.86 10.38 5.41
CA GLY A 352 5.56 10.31 6.06
C GLY A 352 5.62 9.78 7.49
N LYS A 353 4.70 8.87 7.82
CA LYS A 353 4.59 8.26 9.15
C LYS A 353 4.71 6.74 9.08
N LEU A 354 5.54 6.17 9.93
CA LEU A 354 5.60 4.74 10.25
C LEU A 354 5.17 4.57 11.71
N LEU A 355 4.02 3.94 11.94
CA LEU A 355 3.38 3.87 13.25
C LEU A 355 3.11 2.43 13.66
N SER A 356 3.40 2.07 14.90
CA SER A 356 3.07 0.75 15.45
C SER A 356 2.58 0.83 16.89
N GLN A 357 1.52 0.09 17.22
CA GLN A 357 1.10 -0.06 18.62
C GLN A 357 1.91 -1.16 19.35
N SER A 358 2.84 -1.82 18.66
CA SER A 358 3.79 -2.78 19.23
C SER A 358 5.23 -2.38 18.84
N THR A 359 5.81 -3.00 17.81
CA THR A 359 7.20 -2.76 17.38
C THR A 359 7.31 -2.25 15.95
N VAL A 360 8.41 -1.55 15.66
CA VAL A 360 8.83 -1.20 14.29
C VAL A 360 10.20 -1.81 14.01
N THR A 361 10.33 -2.55 12.91
CA THR A 361 11.61 -3.08 12.40
C THR A 361 11.84 -2.60 10.99
N LEU A 362 12.96 -1.91 10.76
CA LEU A 362 13.38 -1.40 9.46
C LEU A 362 14.71 -2.01 9.07
N GLN A 363 14.77 -2.67 7.92
CA GLN A 363 15.97 -3.28 7.38
C GLN A 363 16.20 -2.82 5.94
N SER A 364 17.32 -2.16 5.70
CA SER A 364 17.73 -1.68 4.38
C SER A 364 19.10 -2.25 4.02
N GLY A 365 19.28 -2.72 2.78
CA GLY A 365 20.57 -3.17 2.27
C GLY A 365 21.56 -2.02 2.04
N GLU A 366 21.04 -0.81 1.78
CA GLU A 366 21.84 0.39 1.50
C GLU A 366 21.59 1.50 2.53
N GLN A 367 20.60 2.35 2.30
CA GLN A 367 20.38 3.57 3.07
C GLN A 367 18.97 3.64 3.64
N LEU A 368 18.86 4.13 4.88
CA LEU A 368 17.59 4.48 5.51
C LEU A 368 17.55 6.00 5.74
N ASN A 369 16.63 6.67 5.05
CA ASN A 369 16.36 8.09 5.22
C ASN A 369 15.08 8.30 6.01
N ASN A 370 15.16 9.03 7.12
CA ASN A 370 14.01 9.48 7.88
C ASN A 370 13.93 11.00 7.90
N SER A 371 12.96 11.55 7.17
CA SER A 371 12.58 12.97 7.23
C SER A 371 11.18 13.18 7.81
N GLY A 372 10.44 12.10 8.03
CA GLY A 372 9.15 12.09 8.70
C GLY A 372 9.23 11.53 10.13
N ARG A 373 8.29 10.65 10.48
CA ARG A 373 8.17 10.07 11.83
C ARG A 373 8.25 8.54 11.80
N VAL A 374 8.96 7.97 12.76
CA VAL A 374 8.95 6.54 13.08
C VAL A 374 8.64 6.38 14.55
N GLU A 375 7.49 5.77 14.85
CA GLU A 375 6.89 5.80 16.19
C GLU A 375 6.35 4.42 16.56
N ALA A 376 6.71 3.95 17.77
CA ALA A 376 6.26 2.69 18.31
C ALA A 376 5.87 2.84 19.79
N ARG A 377 4.85 2.10 20.23
CA ARG A 377 4.57 1.96 21.67
C ARG A 377 5.55 1.05 22.40
N GLY A 378 6.19 0.14 21.68
CA GLY A 378 7.28 -0.69 22.15
C GLY A 378 8.60 -0.30 21.46
N ASN A 379 9.32 -1.30 20.97
CA ASN A 379 10.67 -1.13 20.45
C ASN A 379 10.70 -0.67 18.98
N ILE A 380 11.73 0.10 18.64
CA ILE A 380 12.12 0.41 17.26
C ILE A 380 13.53 -0.16 17.02
N THR A 381 13.68 -0.95 15.96
CA THR A 381 14.99 -1.43 15.50
C THR A 381 15.21 -1.05 14.04
N ALA A 382 16.30 -0.37 13.74
CA ALA A 382 16.67 0.01 12.38
C ALA A 382 18.09 -0.49 12.04
N ARG A 383 18.23 -1.19 10.92
CA ARG A 383 19.50 -1.67 10.38
C ARG A 383 19.67 -1.23 8.92
N ALA A 384 20.78 -0.60 8.60
CA ALA A 384 21.12 -0.20 7.23
C ALA A 384 22.64 -0.11 7.02
N GLY A 385 23.09 0.08 5.77
CA GLY A 385 24.46 0.53 5.51
C GLY A 385 24.69 1.94 6.05
N THR A 386 23.73 2.85 5.83
CA THR A 386 23.73 4.23 6.38
C THR A 386 22.34 4.62 6.87
N ILE A 387 22.25 5.28 8.03
CA ILE A 387 21.01 5.90 8.53
C ILE A 387 21.19 7.42 8.52
N GLN A 388 20.28 8.14 7.87
CA GLN A 388 20.26 9.61 7.83
C GLN A 388 18.89 10.13 8.26
N SER A 389 18.88 10.96 9.30
CA SER A 389 17.66 11.58 9.80
C SER A 389 17.77 13.10 9.74
N SER A 390 16.74 13.76 9.21
CA SER A 390 16.72 15.22 9.04
C SER A 390 16.38 15.95 10.35
N ASN A 391 16.59 17.27 10.41
CA ASN A 391 16.27 18.08 11.59
C ASN A 391 14.78 18.04 11.99
N GLY A 392 13.87 17.80 11.04
CA GLY A 392 12.44 17.68 11.29
C GLY A 392 11.98 16.26 11.65
N SER A 393 12.89 15.29 11.66
CA SER A 393 12.53 13.89 11.85
C SER A 393 12.26 13.52 13.31
N VAL A 394 11.50 12.44 13.49
CA VAL A 394 11.22 11.85 14.80
C VAL A 394 11.47 10.35 14.77
N TRP A 395 12.22 9.87 15.76
CA TRP A 395 12.25 8.49 16.23
C TRP A 395 11.70 8.47 17.65
N ALA A 396 10.64 7.71 17.91
CA ALA A 396 10.05 7.64 19.25
C ALA A 396 9.60 6.22 19.61
N ALA A 397 10.31 5.59 20.52
CA ALA A 397 9.99 4.28 21.09
C ALA A 397 9.39 4.44 22.50
N GLY A 398 8.46 3.56 22.87
CA GLY A 398 7.85 3.61 24.20
C GLY A 398 6.73 4.65 24.37
N LEU A 399 6.00 4.99 23.31
CA LEU A 399 4.95 6.01 23.36
C LEU A 399 3.69 5.57 24.14
N ASP A 400 3.13 6.48 24.93
CA ASP A 400 1.79 6.36 25.52
C ASP A 400 0.68 6.95 24.63
N ASP A 401 -0.55 6.91 25.12
CA ASP A 401 -1.74 7.43 24.44
C ASP A 401 -1.70 8.95 24.20
N ASN A 402 -0.87 9.67 24.95
CA ASN A 402 -0.68 11.12 24.85
C ASN A 402 0.53 11.49 23.97
N GLY A 403 1.26 10.51 23.45
CA GLY A 403 2.46 10.73 22.64
C GLY A 403 3.73 11.04 23.45
N ASN A 404 3.76 10.72 24.74
CA ASN A 404 4.97 10.81 25.56
C ASN A 404 5.68 9.45 25.64
N THR A 405 7.01 9.44 25.73
CA THR A 405 7.81 8.21 25.87
C THR A 405 7.83 7.71 27.31
N THR A 406 6.71 7.18 27.80
CA THR A 406 6.53 6.70 29.19
C THR A 406 6.26 5.19 29.29
N ARG A 407 6.02 4.50 28.17
CA ARG A 407 5.86 3.04 28.13
C ARG A 407 7.21 2.38 27.86
N PRO A 408 7.47 1.16 28.38
CA PRO A 408 8.69 0.42 28.05
C PRO A 408 8.88 0.32 26.53
N GLY A 409 10.07 0.65 26.05
CA GLY A 409 10.37 0.77 24.63
C GLY A 409 11.76 1.33 24.39
N SER A 410 12.53 0.62 23.58
CA SER A 410 13.91 0.96 23.22
C SER A 410 14.05 1.29 21.73
N LEU A 411 14.96 2.22 21.43
CA LEU A 411 15.35 2.59 20.06
C LEU A 411 16.75 2.06 19.79
N THR A 412 16.91 1.17 18.80
CA THR A 412 18.21 0.66 18.36
C THR A 412 18.48 1.03 16.91
N LEU A 413 19.56 1.78 16.68
CA LEU A 413 20.05 2.15 15.34
C LEU A 413 21.40 1.45 15.09
N THR A 414 21.51 0.71 14.00
CA THR A 414 22.76 0.02 13.61
C THR A 414 23.06 0.28 12.14
N ALA A 415 24.20 0.93 11.87
CA ALA A 415 24.67 1.17 10.50
C ALA A 415 26.16 1.45 10.45
N GLN A 416 26.79 1.44 9.26
CA GLN A 416 28.18 1.88 9.13
C GLN A 416 28.31 3.37 9.50
N HIS A 417 27.34 4.18 9.07
CA HIS A 417 27.24 5.59 9.47
C HIS A 417 25.84 5.91 9.97
N VAL A 418 25.73 6.55 11.14
CA VAL A 418 24.46 7.03 11.68
C VAL A 418 24.52 8.54 11.84
N GLN A 419 23.70 9.25 11.07
CA GLN A 419 23.31 10.62 11.33
C GLN A 419 21.86 10.64 11.81
N ALA A 420 21.64 10.94 13.09
CA ALA A 420 20.31 10.98 13.69
C ALA A 420 20.06 12.35 14.33
N LYS A 421 19.66 13.32 13.49
CA LYS A 421 19.22 14.65 13.92
C LYS A 421 17.74 14.63 14.34
N GLY A 422 17.18 15.80 14.64
CA GLY A 422 15.77 15.90 15.03
C GLY A 422 15.53 15.31 16.41
N LYS A 423 14.41 14.61 16.62
CA LYS A 423 14.04 14.02 17.92
C LYS A 423 14.35 12.53 17.94
N ASN A 424 15.18 12.10 18.88
CA ASN A 424 15.46 10.69 19.14
C ASN A 424 15.05 10.34 20.56
N LEU A 425 13.88 9.72 20.72
CA LEU A 425 13.23 9.49 22.00
C LEU A 425 13.04 7.99 22.24
N ALA A 426 13.39 7.52 23.43
CA ALA A 426 13.04 6.19 23.91
C ALA A 426 12.68 6.27 25.39
N ALA A 427 11.84 5.37 25.90
CA ALA A 427 11.59 5.32 27.34
C ALA A 427 12.75 4.63 28.07
N ASP A 428 13.16 3.46 27.57
CA ASP A 428 14.18 2.64 28.23
C ASP A 428 15.58 2.95 27.69
N THR A 429 15.98 2.31 26.59
CA THR A 429 17.32 2.44 26.01
C THR A 429 17.27 3.03 24.61
N LEU A 430 18.12 4.02 24.37
CA LEU A 430 18.52 4.44 23.04
C LEU A 430 19.95 3.95 22.78
N ALA A 431 20.10 3.02 21.85
CA ALA A 431 21.39 2.43 21.49
C ALA A 431 21.75 2.73 20.02
N VAL A 432 22.93 3.30 19.80
CA VAL A 432 23.48 3.55 18.46
C VAL A 432 24.80 2.83 18.31
N HIS A 433 24.87 1.93 17.33
CA HIS A 433 26.07 1.17 16.98
C HIS A 433 26.50 1.55 15.57
N SER A 434 27.68 2.16 15.44
CA SER A 434 28.15 2.62 14.13
C SER A 434 29.67 2.70 14.01
N GLN A 435 30.20 2.94 12.81
CA GLN A 435 31.59 3.36 12.65
C GLN A 435 31.74 4.86 12.95
N GLN A 436 30.70 5.65 12.65
CA GLN A 436 30.61 7.09 12.96
C GLN A 436 29.20 7.45 13.42
N ILE A 437 29.09 8.25 14.48
CA ILE A 437 27.81 8.73 15.01
C ILE A 437 27.76 10.26 14.95
N ASP A 438 26.73 10.80 14.30
CA ASP A 438 26.41 12.22 14.27
C ASP A 438 24.99 12.47 14.80
N LEU A 439 24.90 12.97 16.04
CA LEU A 439 23.68 13.43 16.70
C LEU A 439 23.65 14.96 16.78
N SER A 440 24.42 15.67 15.95
CA SER A 440 24.44 17.14 15.96
C SER A 440 23.04 17.72 15.74
N ASP A 441 22.77 18.84 16.40
CA ASP A 441 21.49 19.56 16.33
C ASP A 441 20.25 18.73 16.77
N SER A 442 20.47 17.59 17.46
CA SER A 442 19.38 16.70 17.90
C SER A 442 18.83 17.05 19.28
N GLN A 443 17.61 16.57 19.55
CA GLN A 443 17.02 16.40 20.87
C GLN A 443 16.94 14.91 21.14
N THR A 444 17.86 14.41 21.96
CA THR A 444 17.99 12.98 22.25
C THR A 444 17.66 12.72 23.72
N ALA A 445 16.71 11.82 24.00
CA ALA A 445 16.31 11.49 25.36
C ALA A 445 15.95 10.01 25.54
N ALA A 446 16.47 9.40 26.60
CA ALA A 446 16.10 8.05 27.06
C ALA A 446 16.56 7.82 28.50
N SER A 447 16.00 6.85 29.25
CA SER A 447 16.56 6.50 30.57
C SER A 447 18.02 6.09 30.45
N GLN A 448 18.36 5.27 29.45
CA GLN A 448 19.74 4.92 29.13
C GLN A 448 20.09 5.27 27.68
N ILE A 449 21.17 6.01 27.47
CA ILE A 449 21.74 6.29 26.15
C ILE A 449 23.09 5.57 26.03
N GLN A 450 23.23 4.74 25.00
CA GLN A 450 24.44 3.99 24.67
C GLN A 450 24.90 4.34 23.26
N LEU A 451 26.05 5.01 23.14
CA LEU A 451 26.64 5.40 21.86
C LEU A 451 27.96 4.67 21.67
N THR A 452 28.05 3.80 20.66
CA THR A 452 29.29 3.07 20.35
C THR A 452 29.71 3.33 18.91
N ALA A 453 30.77 4.12 18.75
CA ALA A 453 31.47 4.29 17.48
C ALA A 453 32.70 3.37 17.43
N SER A 454 32.90 2.63 16.33
CA SER A 454 33.99 1.64 16.21
C SER A 454 35.22 2.13 15.44
N GLN A 455 35.15 3.26 14.73
CA GLN A 455 36.28 3.77 13.92
C GLN A 455 36.50 5.28 14.02
N ALA A 456 35.45 6.07 13.78
CA ALA A 456 35.51 7.53 13.75
C ALA A 456 35.02 8.11 15.09
N GLY A 457 34.56 9.37 15.09
CA GLY A 457 34.08 10.08 16.26
C GLY A 457 32.59 9.93 16.55
N ILE A 458 32.19 10.53 17.69
CA ILE A 458 30.80 10.79 18.05
C ILE A 458 30.64 12.31 18.10
N SER A 459 29.59 12.84 17.47
CA SER A 459 29.24 14.27 17.55
C SER A 459 27.87 14.44 18.22
N THR A 460 27.83 15.23 19.28
CA THR A 460 26.63 15.80 19.92
C THR A 460 26.65 17.33 19.85
N ALA A 461 27.37 17.89 18.87
CA ALA A 461 27.51 19.34 18.72
C ALA A 461 26.14 20.01 18.57
N ARG A 462 25.89 21.06 19.36
CA ARG A 462 24.60 21.78 19.44
C ARG A 462 23.37 20.91 19.75
N ALA A 463 23.58 19.68 20.22
CA ALA A 463 22.49 18.79 20.61
C ALA A 463 22.05 19.04 22.06
N THR A 464 20.84 18.63 22.40
CA THR A 464 20.40 18.44 23.79
C THR A 464 20.23 16.95 24.04
N VAL A 465 21.03 16.40 24.96
CA VAL A 465 21.03 14.97 25.31
C VAL A 465 20.65 14.83 26.78
N ASN A 466 19.56 14.13 27.06
CA ASN A 466 19.04 13.92 28.42
C ASN A 466 18.91 12.42 28.74
N ALA A 467 19.48 11.95 29.84
CA ALA A 467 19.33 10.57 30.28
C ALA A 467 19.39 10.38 31.80
N ASP A 468 19.02 9.21 32.29
CA ASP A 468 19.49 8.77 33.62
C ASP A 468 20.96 8.36 33.52
N ARG A 469 21.31 7.56 32.51
CA ARG A 469 22.68 7.12 32.24
C ARG A 469 23.07 7.37 30.79
N LEU A 470 24.13 8.14 30.58
CA LEU A 470 24.78 8.30 29.28
C LEU A 470 26.11 7.54 29.28
N THR A 471 26.25 6.61 28.34
CA THR A 471 27.52 5.93 28.06
C THR A 471 27.89 6.14 26.60
N ALA A 472 29.07 6.69 26.34
CA ALA A 472 29.58 6.85 24.99
C ALA A 472 31.02 6.35 24.87
N LYS A 473 31.29 5.55 23.84
CA LYS A 473 32.61 5.01 23.55
C LYS A 473 32.96 5.24 22.08
N THR A 474 34.14 5.80 21.87
CA THR A 474 34.67 6.06 20.53
C THR A 474 36.21 6.00 20.52
N PRO A 475 36.83 5.47 19.46
CA PRO A 475 38.27 5.59 19.26
C PRO A 475 38.68 6.92 18.60
N GLY A 476 37.72 7.71 18.09
CA GLY A 476 37.94 9.05 17.55
C GLY A 476 37.52 10.15 18.53
N GLN A 477 37.42 11.39 18.06
CA GLN A 477 36.97 12.52 18.90
C GLN A 477 35.49 12.34 19.35
N PHE A 478 35.19 12.73 20.59
CA PHE A 478 33.85 13.03 21.05
C PHE A 478 33.66 14.55 21.02
N ASN A 479 32.80 15.05 20.14
CA ASN A 479 32.54 16.48 19.97
C ASN A 479 31.19 16.86 20.59
N ASN A 480 31.21 17.63 21.68
CA ASN A 480 30.04 18.24 22.32
C ASN A 480 30.02 19.78 22.19
N ASP A 481 30.65 20.35 21.16
CA ASP A 481 30.76 21.79 21.00
C ASP A 481 29.37 22.44 20.86
N GLY A 482 29.07 23.43 21.71
CA GLY A 482 27.74 24.04 21.80
C GLY A 482 26.62 23.11 22.29
N GLY A 483 26.93 21.84 22.61
CA GLY A 483 25.97 20.82 23.00
C GLY A 483 25.71 20.79 24.51
N GLN A 484 24.58 20.22 24.92
CA GLN A 484 24.20 20.05 26.32
C GLN A 484 23.99 18.58 26.63
N LEU A 485 24.87 18.00 27.45
CA LEU A 485 24.72 16.65 28.00
C LEU A 485 24.26 16.77 29.45
N VAL A 486 23.10 16.20 29.75
CA VAL A 486 22.54 16.16 31.10
C VAL A 486 22.19 14.71 31.41
N ALA A 487 22.82 14.13 32.44
CA ALA A 487 22.39 12.84 32.94
C ALA A 487 22.64 12.66 34.44
N ARG A 488 21.98 11.69 35.08
CA ARG A 488 22.30 11.32 36.47
C ARG A 488 23.69 10.69 36.56
N GLU A 489 24.12 10.01 35.50
CA GLU A 489 25.42 9.36 35.39
C GLU A 489 25.97 9.49 33.96
N ILE A 490 27.21 9.92 33.82
CA ILE A 490 27.89 10.15 32.53
C ILE A 490 29.22 9.39 32.52
N HIS A 491 29.37 8.52 31.51
CA HIS A 491 30.58 7.77 31.22
C HIS A 491 31.00 8.01 29.77
N LEU A 492 32.07 8.76 29.56
CA LEU A 492 32.63 9.01 28.22
C LEU A 492 34.01 8.38 28.12
N THR A 493 34.22 7.61 27.05
CA THR A 493 35.52 7.00 26.71
C THR A 493 35.91 7.40 25.30
N THR A 494 36.92 8.24 25.18
CA THR A 494 37.40 8.83 23.92
C THR A 494 38.86 9.26 24.06
N PRO A 495 39.74 9.21 23.06
CA PRO A 495 41.06 9.84 23.17
C PRO A 495 41.00 11.37 23.22
N ASP A 496 39.98 11.98 22.62
CA ASP A 496 39.82 13.44 22.51
C ASP A 496 38.37 13.84 22.79
N LEU A 497 38.18 14.77 23.73
CA LEU A 497 36.90 15.32 24.12
C LEU A 497 36.90 16.83 23.88
N SER A 498 36.08 17.30 22.93
CA SER A 498 35.80 18.72 22.73
C SER A 498 34.44 19.07 23.34
N ASN A 499 34.43 20.10 24.17
CA ASN A 499 33.25 20.69 24.81
C ASN A 499 33.34 22.23 24.74
N HIS A 500 33.78 22.78 23.60
CA HIS A 500 33.88 24.22 23.43
C HIS A 500 32.48 24.84 23.39
N GLN A 501 32.21 25.81 24.27
CA GLN A 501 30.87 26.40 24.44
C GLN A 501 29.76 25.36 24.73
N GLY A 502 30.14 24.13 25.11
CA GLY A 502 29.21 23.07 25.45
C GLY A 502 28.87 23.04 26.94
N LYS A 503 28.17 22.00 27.38
CA LYS A 503 27.88 21.74 28.78
C LYS A 503 27.82 20.24 29.02
N ILE A 504 28.57 19.76 30.00
CA ILE A 504 28.50 18.39 30.53
C ILE A 504 28.06 18.48 31.99
N ASN A 505 26.82 18.05 32.28
CA ASN A 505 26.19 18.23 33.59
C ASN A 505 25.70 16.89 34.14
N GLN A 506 26.49 16.31 35.03
CA GLN A 506 26.05 15.16 35.83
C GLN A 506 25.23 15.64 37.03
N THR A 507 24.02 15.11 37.18
CA THR A 507 23.08 15.52 38.25
C THR A 507 23.00 14.52 39.41
N GLY A 508 23.52 13.30 39.23
CA GLY A 508 23.60 12.29 40.28
C GLY A 508 24.83 12.45 41.16
N THR A 509 24.87 11.69 42.26
CA THR A 509 25.95 11.73 43.27
C THR A 509 27.14 10.82 42.95
N GLY A 510 27.09 10.10 41.82
CA GLY A 510 28.18 9.23 41.38
C GLY A 510 29.40 10.01 40.89
N GLU A 511 30.49 9.30 40.59
CA GLU A 511 31.66 9.89 39.95
C GLU A 511 31.34 10.26 38.49
N LEU A 512 31.83 11.42 38.03
CA LEU A 512 31.79 11.79 36.61
C LEU A 512 32.98 11.13 35.91
N ALA A 513 32.73 10.14 35.05
CA ALA A 513 33.77 9.34 34.42
C ALA A 513 34.10 9.83 32.99
N LEU A 514 35.16 10.64 32.87
CA LEU A 514 35.69 11.14 31.59
C LEU A 514 37.06 10.51 31.29
N HIS A 515 37.06 9.40 30.56
CA HIS A 515 38.28 8.72 30.15
C HIS A 515 38.79 9.32 28.83
N THR A 516 39.62 10.36 28.93
CA THR A 516 40.22 11.04 27.76
C THR A 516 41.70 11.37 27.93
N ARG A 517 42.42 11.49 26.80
CA ARG A 517 43.80 12.00 26.77
C ARG A 517 43.83 13.52 26.65
N THR A 518 42.85 14.09 25.93
CA THR A 518 42.75 15.53 25.68
C THR A 518 41.34 16.02 25.95
N LEU A 519 41.24 17.19 26.59
CA LEU A 519 39.97 17.84 26.92
C LEU A 519 40.05 19.32 26.51
N ASN A 520 39.21 19.73 25.57
CA ASN A 520 39.00 21.14 25.25
C ASN A 520 37.68 21.62 25.87
N ASN A 521 37.74 22.32 27.00
CA ASN A 521 36.57 22.85 27.71
C ASN A 521 36.54 24.39 27.74
N ARG A 522 36.93 25.05 26.63
CA ARG A 522 36.91 26.51 26.56
C ARG A 522 35.47 27.02 26.49
N GLU A 523 35.11 27.92 27.40
CA GLU A 523 33.77 28.54 27.49
C GLU A 523 32.62 27.53 27.70
N GLY A 524 32.91 26.33 28.22
CA GLY A 524 31.91 25.24 28.40
C GLY A 524 31.87 24.61 29.78
#